data_AF-A0A7W0YBF9-F1
#
_entry.id   AF-A0A7W0YBF9-F1
#
_cell.length_a   1.000
_cell.length_b   1.000
_cell.length_c   1.000
_cell.angle_alpha   90.00
_cell.angle_beta   90.00
_cell.angle_gamma   90.00
#
_symmetry.space_group_name_H-M   'P 1'
#
loop_
_entity.id
_entity.type
_entity.pdbx_description
1 polymer ?
#
loop_
_entity_poly.entity_id
_entity_poly.type
_entity_poly.pdbx_seq_one_letter_code
_entity_poly.pdbx_strand_id
1 'polypeptide(L)'
;MNTTTYIDPICGMEVDPENAAAMVERDGEKFYFCSTHCRDKFVAGSEDEDDDEHHHEQEGSCCHGEHHSAAETKSAAVACKPASKYFCPMCEGVESDTPGSCPKCGMALERNPTFRAPVIYTCPMHPQIEQDHPGNCPICGMTLEPKNAVAGGEEDNGELRDMTRRLWIGAALSLPVFLLAMSHLLPSTSEWVQGDISRWVQFLLATPVVLWAGWPFFKRGWQSIVNRSLNMFTLIAIGVGAAYFYSAIVMLFPQLFPPSFAAHGKIGVYFESAAIIIVLVLFGQVLELRARSRTGSAIRALLDLAPNEARVVRDGEEKDVPLDQVV
;
A
#
# COMPACT_ATOMS: atom_id res chain seq x y z
N MET A 1 -32.74 -29.11 -21.43
CA MET A 1 -33.52 -29.09 -20.18
C MET A 1 -33.44 -27.65 -19.70
N ASN A 2 -34.53 -26.88 -19.74
CA ASN A 2 -34.55 -25.51 -19.23
C ASN A 2 -34.58 -25.58 -17.71
N THR A 3 -33.48 -25.25 -17.05
CA THR A 3 -33.44 -25.00 -15.61
C THR A 3 -34.19 -23.70 -15.34
N THR A 4 -35.26 -23.75 -14.54
CA THR A 4 -35.99 -22.56 -14.09
C THR A 4 -35.14 -21.89 -13.02
N THR A 5 -34.39 -20.86 -13.41
CA THR A 5 -33.57 -20.06 -12.51
C THR A 5 -34.43 -19.00 -11.81
N TYR A 6 -34.31 -18.87 -10.50
CA TYR A 6 -35.01 -17.88 -9.68
C TYR A 6 -34.06 -16.74 -9.30
N ILE A 7 -34.55 -15.53 -9.08
CA ILE A 7 -33.71 -14.38 -8.70
C ILE A 7 -33.90 -14.12 -7.20
N ASP A 8 -32.80 -14.07 -6.45
CA ASP A 8 -32.82 -13.65 -5.05
C ASP A 8 -33.21 -12.16 -4.96
N PRO A 9 -34.34 -11.81 -4.31
CA PRO A 9 -34.87 -10.44 -4.29
C PRO A 9 -34.02 -9.46 -3.49
N ILE A 10 -33.09 -9.93 -2.64
CA ILE A 10 -32.26 -9.06 -1.81
C ILE A 10 -30.97 -8.65 -2.52
N CYS A 11 -30.38 -9.55 -3.30
CA CYS A 11 -29.07 -9.32 -3.94
C CYS A 11 -29.10 -9.36 -5.48
N GLY A 12 -30.20 -9.84 -6.09
CA GLY A 12 -30.34 -9.97 -7.54
C GLY A 12 -29.54 -11.12 -8.16
N MET A 13 -29.02 -12.05 -7.35
CA MET A 13 -28.27 -13.21 -7.82
C MET A 13 -29.22 -14.29 -8.36
N GLU A 14 -28.85 -14.91 -9.48
CA GLU A 14 -29.54 -16.07 -10.03
C GLU A 14 -29.28 -17.32 -9.17
N VAL A 15 -30.35 -17.98 -8.72
CA VAL A 15 -30.35 -19.14 -7.83
C VAL A 15 -31.06 -20.30 -8.51
N ASP A 16 -30.37 -21.44 -8.56
CA ASP A 16 -30.94 -22.71 -8.98
C ASP A 16 -31.65 -23.37 -7.77
N PRO A 17 -32.93 -23.78 -7.89
CA PRO A 17 -33.69 -24.37 -6.78
C PRO A 17 -33.07 -25.65 -6.20
N GLU A 18 -32.25 -26.41 -6.94
CA GLU A 18 -31.57 -27.60 -6.41
C GLU A 18 -30.34 -27.26 -5.55
N ASN A 19 -29.75 -26.07 -5.72
CA ASN A 19 -28.56 -25.60 -5.01
C ASN A 19 -28.79 -24.35 -4.13
N ALA A 20 -30.06 -24.00 -3.88
CA ALA A 20 -30.41 -22.83 -3.08
C ALA A 20 -29.93 -23.00 -1.62
N ALA A 21 -29.26 -21.98 -1.08
CA ALA A 21 -28.75 -22.01 0.29
C ALA A 21 -29.88 -21.92 1.32
N ALA A 22 -31.01 -21.29 0.96
CA ALA A 22 -32.23 -21.28 1.74
C ALA A 22 -33.46 -21.00 0.86
N MET A 23 -34.64 -21.41 1.33
CA MET A 23 -35.93 -21.12 0.69
C MET A 23 -36.96 -20.70 1.75
N VAL A 24 -37.78 -19.70 1.42
CA VAL A 24 -38.88 -19.22 2.25
C VAL A 24 -40.13 -19.07 1.39
N GLU A 25 -41.28 -19.45 1.93
CA GLU A 25 -42.57 -19.29 1.27
C GLU A 25 -43.32 -18.11 1.91
N ARG A 26 -43.74 -17.13 1.10
CA ARG A 26 -44.55 -15.98 1.52
C ARG A 26 -45.68 -15.75 0.52
N ASP A 27 -46.89 -15.53 1.03
CA ASP A 27 -48.09 -15.25 0.23
C ASP A 27 -48.34 -16.28 -0.90
N GLY A 28 -47.93 -17.53 -0.68
CA GLY A 28 -48.05 -18.64 -1.63
C GLY A 28 -46.97 -18.68 -2.72
N GLU A 29 -45.98 -17.79 -2.67
CA GLU A 29 -44.83 -17.75 -3.59
C GLU A 29 -43.53 -18.20 -2.89
N LYS A 30 -42.72 -19.01 -3.58
CA LYS A 30 -41.46 -19.56 -3.07
C LYS A 30 -40.28 -18.71 -3.50
N PHE A 31 -39.57 -18.14 -2.53
CA PHE A 31 -38.36 -17.35 -2.74
C PHE A 31 -37.12 -18.19 -2.41
N TYR A 32 -36.15 -18.19 -3.32
CA TYR A 32 -34.88 -18.89 -3.16
C TYR A 32 -33.75 -17.89 -2.95
N PHE A 33 -32.88 -18.17 -1.98
CA PHE A 33 -31.83 -17.26 -1.56
C PHE A 33 -30.43 -17.84 -1.80
N CYS A 34 -29.51 -16.98 -2.22
CA CYS A 34 -28.12 -17.34 -2.44
C CYS A 34 -27.37 -17.61 -1.13
N SER A 35 -27.87 -17.08 0.00
CA SER A 35 -27.27 -17.23 1.32
C SER A 35 -28.31 -17.12 2.44
N THR A 36 -28.00 -17.68 3.61
CA THR A 36 -28.83 -17.53 4.82
C THR A 36 -28.95 -16.06 5.26
N HIS A 37 -27.97 -15.22 4.95
CA HIS A 37 -28.01 -13.78 5.24
C HIS A 37 -29.08 -13.04 4.42
N CYS A 38 -29.22 -13.38 3.12
CA CYS A 38 -30.26 -12.80 2.26
C CYS A 38 -31.65 -13.22 2.72
N ARG A 39 -31.82 -14.49 3.12
CA ARG A 39 -33.04 -14.97 3.77
C ARG A 39 -33.39 -14.15 5.02
N ASP A 40 -32.44 -13.98 5.94
CA ASP A 40 -32.71 -13.32 7.22
C ASP A 40 -33.12 -11.85 7.03
N LYS A 41 -32.53 -11.17 6.04
CA LYS A 41 -32.91 -9.81 5.67
C LYS A 41 -34.30 -9.73 5.04
N PHE A 42 -34.67 -10.72 4.23
CA PHE A 42 -36.00 -10.84 3.64
C PHE A 42 -37.09 -11.09 4.70
N VAL A 43 -36.77 -11.84 5.75
CA VAL A 43 -37.69 -12.07 6.88
C VAL A 43 -37.79 -10.84 7.80
N ALA A 44 -36.70 -10.09 7.99
CA ALA A 44 -36.66 -8.93 8.88
C ALA A 44 -37.33 -7.66 8.29
N GLY A 45 -37.37 -7.51 6.97
CA GLY A 45 -37.90 -6.32 6.30
C GLY A 45 -39.43 -6.19 6.26
N SER A 46 -40.17 -6.96 7.07
CA SER A 46 -41.63 -7.03 7.02
C SER A 46 -42.35 -6.51 8.27
N GLU A 47 -41.64 -5.87 9.18
CA GLU A 47 -42.22 -5.34 10.43
C GLU A 47 -42.44 -3.81 10.39
N ASP A 48 -42.11 -3.12 9.29
CA ASP A 48 -42.18 -1.65 9.18
C ASP A 48 -43.03 -1.15 7.98
N GLU A 49 -44.19 -1.75 7.73
CA GLU A 49 -45.22 -1.18 6.85
C GLU A 49 -46.59 -1.31 7.52
N ASP A 50 -46.97 -0.29 8.29
CA ASP A 50 -48.35 0.14 8.56
C ASP A 50 -48.30 1.30 9.57
N ASP A 51 -48.31 2.55 9.09
CA ASP A 51 -49.12 3.63 9.70
C ASP A 51 -48.99 4.93 8.88
N ASP A 52 -50.16 5.36 8.41
CA ASP A 52 -50.45 6.53 7.58
C ASP A 52 -50.39 7.87 8.35
N GLU A 53 -50.26 8.94 7.56
CA GLU A 53 -50.78 10.31 7.81
C GLU A 53 -50.14 11.22 8.89
N HIS A 54 -49.40 12.27 8.46
CA HIS A 54 -49.83 13.68 8.53
C HIS A 54 -48.74 14.71 8.13
N HIS A 55 -49.24 15.84 7.62
CA HIS A 55 -48.58 17.00 7.04
C HIS A 55 -47.81 17.93 8.02
N HIS A 56 -47.05 18.86 7.41
CA HIS A 56 -46.47 20.15 7.87
C HIS A 56 -44.97 20.09 8.24
N GLU A 57 -44.07 20.60 7.39
CA GLU A 57 -43.68 22.01 7.15
C GLU A 57 -42.67 22.59 8.15
N GLN A 58 -41.61 23.20 7.58
CA GLN A 58 -40.72 24.24 8.13
C GLN A 58 -39.81 23.83 9.32
N GLU A 59 -38.60 24.35 9.50
CA GLU A 59 -37.67 25.25 8.82
C GLU A 59 -36.33 25.07 9.56
N GLY A 60 -35.24 25.59 9.00
CA GLY A 60 -33.87 25.26 9.41
C GLY A 60 -33.41 25.75 10.78
N SER A 61 -32.19 25.35 11.17
CA SER A 61 -31.24 26.22 11.85
C SER A 61 -29.89 25.52 12.02
N CYS A 62 -28.84 26.30 11.83
CA CYS A 62 -27.44 25.94 11.80
C CYS A 62 -26.83 25.80 13.21
N CYS A 63 -25.74 25.01 13.28
CA CYS A 63 -24.60 25.06 14.21
C CYS A 63 -24.82 24.92 15.74
N HIS A 64 -24.14 23.94 16.38
CA HIS A 64 -23.25 24.14 17.56
C HIS A 64 -22.43 22.87 17.91
N GLY A 65 -21.11 23.05 18.07
CA GLY A 65 -20.25 22.62 19.20
C GLY A 65 -20.24 21.18 19.76
N GLU A 66 -19.10 20.52 19.52
CA GLU A 66 -18.22 19.82 20.49
C GLU A 66 -18.62 18.52 21.23
N HIS A 67 -17.71 17.54 21.08
CA HIS A 67 -17.34 16.41 21.95
C HIS A 67 -18.39 15.33 22.27
N HIS A 68 -18.20 14.12 21.73
CA HIS A 68 -18.16 12.88 22.52
C HIS A 68 -17.41 11.74 21.78
N SER A 69 -16.67 10.98 22.58
CA SER A 69 -15.73 9.91 22.25
C SER A 69 -16.40 8.59 21.85
N ALA A 70 -15.76 7.92 20.88
CA ALA A 70 -15.66 6.48 20.64
C ALA A 70 -16.73 5.53 21.21
N ALA A 71 -17.54 4.97 20.31
CA ALA A 71 -18.02 3.60 20.38
C ALA A 71 -18.00 3.01 18.97
N GLU A 72 -17.20 1.95 18.80
CA GLU A 72 -16.98 1.22 17.55
C GLU A 72 -18.29 0.63 17.02
N THR A 73 -18.78 1.16 15.90
CA THR A 73 -19.75 0.45 15.07
C THR A 73 -19.05 0.05 13.78
N LYS A 74 -18.89 -1.26 13.57
CA LYS A 74 -18.33 -1.86 12.37
C LYS A 74 -19.21 -1.50 11.17
N SER A 75 -18.88 -0.41 10.49
CA SER A 75 -19.44 -0.10 9.18
C SER A 75 -18.83 -1.06 8.17
N ALA A 76 -19.58 -2.13 7.86
CA ALA A 76 -19.30 -2.97 6.72
C ALA A 76 -19.35 -2.08 5.46
N ALA A 77 -18.22 -2.01 4.76
CA ALA A 77 -18.09 -1.25 3.53
C ALA A 77 -19.20 -1.64 2.56
N VAL A 78 -20.15 -0.73 2.35
CA VAL A 78 -21.08 -0.77 1.22
C VAL A 78 -20.21 -0.69 -0.03
N ALA A 79 -20.15 -1.78 -0.79
CA ALA A 79 -19.47 -1.80 -2.08
C ALA A 79 -20.26 -0.93 -3.06
N CYS A 80 -19.83 0.33 -3.24
CA CYS A 80 -20.30 1.15 -4.35
C CYS A 80 -19.99 0.44 -5.66
N LYS A 81 -21.00 0.28 -6.54
CA LYS A 81 -20.76 -0.02 -7.95
C LYS A 81 -19.79 1.04 -8.51
N PRO A 82 -18.82 0.66 -9.36
CA PRO A 82 -17.92 1.63 -9.97
C PRO A 82 -18.77 2.63 -10.77
N ALA A 83 -18.60 3.92 -10.49
CA ALA A 83 -19.25 4.98 -11.25
C ALA A 83 -18.89 4.83 -12.74
N SER A 84 -19.85 4.99 -13.65
CA SER A 84 -19.55 5.02 -15.09
C SER A 84 -18.73 6.25 -15.47
N LYS A 85 -17.96 6.18 -16.56
CA LYS A 85 -17.10 7.29 -17.01
C LYS A 85 -17.88 8.54 -17.45
N TYR A 86 -19.12 8.38 -17.91
CA TYR A 86 -20.01 9.44 -18.37
C TYR A 86 -21.42 9.27 -17.78
N PHE A 87 -22.12 10.38 -17.56
CA PHE A 87 -23.49 10.43 -17.04
C PHE A 87 -24.32 11.51 -17.76
N CYS A 88 -25.65 11.39 -17.72
CA CYS A 88 -26.55 12.43 -18.21
C CYS A 88 -27.15 13.23 -17.04
N PRO A 89 -26.88 14.54 -16.90
CA PRO A 89 -27.42 15.34 -15.80
C PRO A 89 -28.94 15.52 -15.87
N MET A 90 -29.55 15.36 -17.06
CA MET A 90 -30.98 15.53 -17.29
C MET A 90 -31.79 14.23 -17.19
N CYS A 91 -31.13 13.07 -17.10
CA CYS A 91 -31.80 11.78 -17.13
C CYS A 91 -31.25 10.88 -16.03
N GLU A 92 -32.06 10.71 -14.98
CA GLU A 92 -31.73 9.82 -13.88
C GLU A 92 -31.50 8.38 -14.37
N GLY A 93 -30.42 7.77 -13.86
CA GLY A 93 -30.00 6.41 -14.18
C GLY A 93 -29.36 6.22 -15.56
N VAL A 94 -29.03 7.28 -16.30
CA VAL A 94 -28.30 7.17 -17.57
C VAL A 94 -26.80 7.37 -17.35
N GLU A 95 -26.09 6.25 -17.41
CA GLU A 95 -24.66 6.09 -17.17
C GLU A 95 -24.03 5.32 -18.33
N SER A 96 -22.82 5.71 -18.77
CA SER A 96 -22.11 5.09 -19.91
C SER A 96 -20.60 5.12 -19.70
N ASP A 97 -19.90 4.09 -20.18
CA ASP A 97 -18.43 4.05 -20.19
C ASP A 97 -17.82 4.74 -21.43
N THR A 98 -18.62 4.93 -22.47
CA THR A 98 -18.21 5.54 -23.74
C THR A 98 -18.85 6.91 -23.95
N PRO A 99 -18.13 7.88 -24.55
CA PRO A 99 -18.71 9.16 -24.94
C PRO A 99 -19.77 8.94 -26.03
N GLY A 100 -20.86 9.69 -25.97
CA GLY A 100 -21.96 9.58 -26.91
C GLY A 100 -23.18 10.40 -26.52
N SER A 101 -24.25 10.23 -27.27
CA SER A 101 -25.54 10.86 -26.98
C SER A 101 -26.38 10.00 -26.03
N CYS A 102 -27.07 10.64 -25.12
CA CYS A 102 -28.01 10.03 -24.20
C CYS A 102 -29.15 9.34 -24.98
N PRO A 103 -29.44 8.06 -24.74
CA PRO A 103 -30.50 7.34 -25.45
C PRO A 103 -31.91 7.81 -25.07
N LYS A 104 -32.08 8.51 -23.94
CA LYS A 104 -33.38 9.05 -23.50
C LYS A 104 -33.67 10.43 -24.06
N CYS A 105 -32.72 11.37 -24.01
CA CYS A 105 -32.97 12.78 -24.36
C CYS A 105 -32.14 13.29 -25.54
N GLY A 106 -31.25 12.48 -26.11
CA GLY A 106 -30.41 12.86 -27.25
C GLY A 106 -29.27 13.84 -26.94
N MET A 107 -29.20 14.39 -25.72
CA MET A 107 -28.10 15.29 -25.31
C MET A 107 -26.77 14.55 -25.17
N ALA A 108 -25.65 15.24 -25.36
CA ALA A 108 -24.33 14.67 -25.15
C ALA A 108 -24.11 14.28 -23.68
N LEU A 109 -23.53 13.11 -23.44
CA LEU A 109 -23.20 12.64 -22.10
C LEU A 109 -21.99 13.40 -21.56
N GLU A 110 -22.09 13.85 -20.30
CA GLU A 110 -21.03 14.57 -19.61
C GLU A 110 -20.12 13.61 -18.86
N ARG A 111 -18.85 13.97 -18.70
CA ARG A 111 -17.88 13.13 -17.99
C ARG A 111 -18.18 13.14 -16.50
N ASN A 112 -18.30 11.97 -15.88
CA ASN A 112 -18.55 11.86 -14.46
C ASN A 112 -17.31 12.35 -13.67
N PRO A 113 -17.42 13.42 -12.86
CA PRO A 113 -16.29 13.96 -12.11
C PRO A 113 -15.81 13.01 -11.00
N THR A 114 -16.65 12.05 -10.60
CA THR A 114 -16.31 11.06 -9.57
C THR A 114 -15.62 9.82 -10.12
N PHE A 115 -15.56 9.66 -11.45
CA PHE A 115 -14.91 8.51 -12.08
C PHE A 115 -13.38 8.58 -11.92
N ARG A 116 -12.81 7.59 -11.22
CA ARG A 116 -11.37 7.34 -11.15
C ARG A 116 -11.05 6.10 -11.97
N ALA A 117 -10.18 6.23 -12.97
CA ALA A 117 -9.69 5.08 -13.72
C ALA A 117 -8.93 4.12 -12.79
N PRO A 118 -9.04 2.80 -12.99
CA PRO A 118 -8.26 1.83 -12.22
C PRO A 118 -6.77 2.11 -12.43
N VAL A 119 -6.05 2.29 -11.32
CA VAL A 119 -4.61 2.55 -11.31
C VAL A 119 -3.89 1.21 -11.40
N ILE A 120 -3.30 0.92 -12.55
CA ILE A 120 -2.44 -0.26 -12.71
C ILE A 120 -1.06 0.08 -12.15
N TYR A 121 -0.54 -0.74 -11.25
CA TYR A 121 0.79 -0.67 -10.67
C TYR A 121 1.75 -1.58 -11.44
N THR A 122 2.95 -1.11 -11.73
CA THR A 122 3.98 -1.86 -12.45
C THR A 122 5.34 -1.77 -11.78
N CYS A 123 6.19 -2.77 -12.02
CA CYS A 123 7.55 -2.76 -11.51
C CYS A 123 8.47 -2.03 -12.49
N PRO A 124 9.23 -0.99 -12.08
CA PRO A 124 10.11 -0.25 -12.97
C PRO A 124 11.22 -1.11 -13.59
N MET A 125 11.59 -2.22 -12.93
CA MET A 125 12.58 -3.18 -13.44
C MET A 125 11.95 -4.34 -14.23
N HIS A 126 10.66 -4.63 -14.02
CA HIS A 126 9.97 -5.75 -14.65
C HIS A 126 8.62 -5.26 -15.20
N PRO A 127 8.61 -4.56 -16.35
CA PRO A 127 7.40 -3.95 -16.90
C PRO A 127 6.29 -4.95 -17.22
N GLN A 128 6.62 -6.25 -17.31
CA GLN A 128 5.65 -7.33 -17.51
C GLN A 128 4.77 -7.57 -16.27
N ILE A 129 5.13 -7.02 -15.10
CA ILE A 129 4.33 -7.13 -13.89
C ILE A 129 3.37 -5.94 -13.85
N GLU A 130 2.07 -6.23 -13.94
CA GLU A 130 0.97 -5.28 -13.78
C GLU A 130 0.01 -5.81 -12.71
N GLN A 131 -0.24 -5.01 -11.68
CA GLN A 131 -1.15 -5.32 -10.58
C GLN A 131 -2.17 -4.19 -10.42
N ASP A 132 -3.37 -4.50 -9.97
CA ASP A 132 -4.43 -3.54 -9.66
C ASP A 132 -4.33 -2.95 -8.24
N HIS A 133 -3.34 -3.40 -7.46
CA HIS A 133 -3.09 -2.98 -6.10
C HIS A 133 -1.62 -2.57 -5.87
N PRO A 134 -1.35 -1.70 -4.88
CA PRO A 134 0.01 -1.44 -4.44
C PRO A 134 0.61 -2.69 -3.78
N GLY A 135 1.92 -2.87 -3.91
CA GLY A 135 2.58 -4.07 -3.42
C GLY A 135 4.06 -4.12 -3.79
N ASN A 136 4.67 -5.29 -3.56
CA ASN A 136 6.05 -5.55 -3.98
C ASN A 136 6.04 -6.47 -5.18
N CYS A 137 6.93 -6.21 -6.13
CA CYS A 137 7.17 -7.03 -7.29
C CYS A 137 7.56 -8.47 -6.86
N PRO A 138 6.89 -9.51 -7.38
CA PRO A 138 7.18 -10.89 -7.02
C PRO A 138 8.56 -11.35 -7.50
N ILE A 139 9.13 -10.67 -8.50
CA ILE A 139 10.43 -11.02 -9.10
C ILE A 139 11.58 -10.39 -8.31
N CYS A 140 11.62 -9.06 -8.19
CA CYS A 140 12.74 -8.36 -7.56
C CYS A 140 12.46 -7.83 -6.16
N GLY A 141 11.22 -7.87 -5.68
CA GLY A 141 10.84 -7.37 -4.36
C GLY A 141 10.83 -5.83 -4.24
N MET A 142 10.98 -5.09 -5.33
CA MET A 142 10.81 -3.62 -5.35
C MET A 142 9.33 -3.24 -5.25
N THR A 143 9.02 -2.12 -4.62
CA THR A 143 7.67 -1.55 -4.57
C THR A 143 7.15 -1.29 -5.99
N LEU A 144 5.89 -1.61 -6.26
CA LEU A 144 5.25 -1.32 -7.53
C LEU A 144 4.83 0.14 -7.60
N GLU A 145 5.03 0.76 -8.77
CA GLU A 145 4.72 2.16 -9.05
C GLU A 145 3.51 2.27 -9.99
N PRO A 146 2.63 3.26 -9.82
CA PRO A 146 1.45 3.40 -10.68
C PRO A 146 1.83 3.76 -12.13
N LYS A 147 1.44 2.91 -13.08
CA LYS A 147 1.68 3.02 -14.54
C LYS A 147 1.00 4.23 -15.18
N ASN A 148 -0.15 4.67 -14.62
CA ASN A 148 -1.01 5.69 -15.23
C ASN A 148 -1.18 6.97 -14.40
N ALA A 149 -0.51 7.10 -13.24
CA ALA A 149 -0.64 8.31 -12.43
C ALA A 149 0.36 9.38 -12.90
N VAL A 150 -0.14 10.34 -13.68
CA VAL A 150 0.47 11.69 -13.83
C VAL A 150 0.44 12.46 -12.47
N ALA A 151 -0.24 11.96 -11.45
CA ALA A 151 -0.20 12.50 -10.10
C ALA A 151 0.81 11.75 -9.22
N GLY A 152 2.02 12.29 -9.07
CA GLY A 152 3.06 11.69 -8.23
C GLY A 152 4.10 12.71 -7.76
N GLY A 153 3.67 13.89 -7.34
CA GLY A 153 4.56 14.94 -6.80
C GLY A 153 4.95 14.74 -5.33
N GLU A 154 4.13 14.05 -4.55
CA GLU A 154 4.30 13.96 -3.08
C GLU A 154 4.73 12.58 -2.57
N GLU A 155 4.33 11.48 -3.21
CA GLU A 155 4.63 10.12 -2.73
C GLU A 155 6.10 9.68 -2.95
N ASP A 156 6.69 10.00 -4.12
CA ASP A 156 8.11 9.69 -4.45
C ASP A 156 9.10 10.33 -3.46
N ASN A 157 8.77 11.54 -2.99
CA ASN A 157 9.57 12.25 -1.98
C ASN A 157 9.47 11.60 -0.60
N GLY A 158 8.39 10.89 -0.28
CA GLY A 158 8.17 10.25 1.02
C GLY A 158 9.12 9.09 1.28
N GLU A 159 9.23 8.15 0.33
CA GLU A 159 10.11 6.99 0.45
C GLU A 159 11.58 7.40 0.48
N LEU A 160 11.96 8.36 -0.37
CA LEU A 160 13.29 8.96 -0.37
C LEU A 160 13.65 9.57 0.99
N ARG A 161 12.73 10.31 1.60
CA ARG A 161 12.92 10.91 2.93
C ARG A 161 13.03 9.85 4.02
N ASP A 162 12.19 8.81 4.01
CA ASP A 162 12.27 7.72 4.99
C ASP A 162 13.62 6.99 4.90
N MET A 163 14.05 6.58 3.71
CA MET A 163 15.32 5.90 3.50
C MET A 163 16.51 6.78 3.85
N THR A 164 16.46 8.07 3.51
CA THR A 164 17.50 9.05 3.88
C THR A 164 17.57 9.24 5.39
N ARG A 165 16.43 9.27 6.09
CA ARG A 165 16.38 9.37 7.56
C ARG A 165 16.99 8.13 8.21
N ARG A 166 16.62 6.93 7.75
CA ARG A 166 17.21 5.66 8.21
C ARG A 166 18.71 5.61 7.98
N LEU A 167 19.18 6.10 6.83
CA LEU A 167 20.61 6.20 6.52
C LEU A 167 21.35 7.09 7.51
N TRP A 168 20.89 8.32 7.73
CA TRP A 168 21.58 9.27 8.61
C TRP A 168 21.56 8.81 10.07
N ILE A 169 20.41 8.35 10.57
CA ILE A 169 20.30 7.82 11.93
C ILE A 169 21.15 6.55 12.07
N GLY A 170 21.07 5.64 11.09
CA GLY A 170 21.86 4.42 11.06
C GLY A 170 23.36 4.69 11.08
N ALA A 171 23.83 5.61 10.24
CA ALA A 171 25.23 6.03 10.16
C ALA A 171 25.72 6.70 11.45
N ALA A 172 24.89 7.56 12.06
CA ALA A 172 25.23 8.22 13.32
C ALA A 172 25.38 7.20 14.47
N LEU A 173 24.58 6.14 14.48
CA LEU A 173 24.66 5.07 15.47
C LEU A 173 25.77 4.05 15.16
N SER A 174 26.03 3.75 13.88
CA SER A 174 27.07 2.79 13.48
C SER A 174 28.48 3.36 13.62
N LEU A 175 28.65 4.68 13.50
CA LEU A 175 29.97 5.31 13.57
C LEU A 175 30.66 5.07 14.94
N PRO A 176 30.02 5.31 16.10
CA PRO A 176 30.59 4.93 17.39
C PRO A 176 30.88 3.43 17.51
N VAL A 177 30.00 2.57 16.99
CA VAL A 177 30.20 1.10 17.01
C VAL A 177 31.46 0.72 16.24
N PHE A 178 31.67 1.31 15.05
CA PHE A 178 32.87 1.09 14.24
C PHE A 178 34.13 1.57 14.96
N LEU A 179 34.10 2.78 15.55
CA LEU A 179 35.24 3.32 16.29
C LEU A 179 35.60 2.46 17.50
N LEU A 180 34.59 1.97 18.25
CA LEU A 180 34.80 1.04 19.35
C LEU A 180 35.35 -0.30 18.86
N ALA A 181 34.84 -0.82 17.74
CA ALA A 181 35.33 -2.06 17.16
C ALA A 181 36.79 -1.93 16.67
N MET A 182 37.21 -0.78 16.13
CA MET A 182 38.59 -0.55 15.66
C MET A 182 39.57 -0.14 16.78
N SER A 183 39.06 0.23 17.96
CA SER A 183 39.88 0.75 19.06
C SER A 183 40.98 -0.20 19.56
N HIS A 184 40.80 -1.52 19.41
CA HIS A 184 41.79 -2.52 19.80
C HIS A 184 43.08 -2.47 18.95
N LEU A 185 43.06 -1.80 17.79
CA LEU A 185 44.24 -1.59 16.95
C LEU A 185 45.10 -0.41 17.43
N LEU A 186 44.59 0.43 18.33
CA LEU A 186 45.30 1.57 18.89
C LEU A 186 45.98 1.18 20.22
N PRO A 187 47.33 1.20 20.30
CA PRO A 187 48.08 0.72 21.46
C PRO A 187 47.93 1.57 22.75
N SER A 188 47.25 2.72 22.67
CA SER A 188 47.09 3.69 23.77
C SER A 188 45.64 3.79 24.29
N THR A 189 44.79 2.79 24.03
CA THR A 189 43.40 2.81 24.49
C THR A 189 43.25 2.26 25.91
N SER A 190 42.49 3.00 26.71
CA SER A 190 42.17 2.72 28.11
C SER A 190 41.32 1.44 28.29
N GLU A 191 41.52 0.71 29.40
CA GLU A 191 40.95 -0.62 29.67
C GLU A 191 39.42 -0.74 29.49
N TRP A 192 38.64 0.31 29.76
CA TRP A 192 37.18 0.31 29.57
C TRP A 192 36.75 0.07 28.10
N VAL A 193 37.58 0.48 27.15
CA VAL A 193 37.33 0.33 25.71
C VAL A 193 37.48 -1.12 25.26
N GLN A 194 38.31 -1.90 25.96
CA GLN A 194 38.52 -3.34 25.74
C GLN A 194 37.64 -4.19 26.69
N GLY A 195 36.90 -3.53 27.60
CA GLY A 195 36.04 -4.12 28.60
C GLY A 195 34.66 -4.56 28.08
N ASP A 196 33.86 -5.12 28.99
CA ASP A 196 32.50 -5.56 28.67
C ASP A 196 31.55 -4.39 28.42
N ILE A 197 31.86 -3.21 28.97
CA ILE A 197 31.12 -1.97 28.74
C ILE A 197 31.11 -1.63 27.25
N SER A 198 32.25 -1.69 26.57
CA SER A 198 32.34 -1.46 25.12
C SER A 198 31.46 -2.41 24.33
N ARG A 199 31.40 -3.69 24.72
CA ARG A 199 30.54 -4.70 24.08
C ARG A 199 29.05 -4.40 24.28
N TRP A 200 28.65 -3.99 25.48
CA TRP A 200 27.29 -3.56 25.78
C TRP A 200 26.88 -2.33 24.98
N VAL A 201 27.78 -1.34 24.86
CA VAL A 201 27.55 -0.14 24.04
C VAL A 201 27.39 -0.52 22.57
N GLN A 202 28.27 -1.40 22.04
CA GLN A 202 28.16 -1.88 20.66
C GLN A 202 26.82 -2.60 20.41
N PHE A 203 26.39 -3.47 21.31
CA PHE A 203 25.09 -4.14 21.19
C PHE A 203 23.92 -3.16 21.23
N LEU A 204 23.91 -2.22 22.18
CA LEU A 204 22.82 -1.27 22.36
C LEU A 204 22.69 -0.32 21.17
N LEU A 205 23.80 0.12 20.58
CA LEU A 205 23.80 0.99 19.40
C LEU A 205 23.55 0.22 18.10
N ALA A 206 24.07 -1.00 17.94
CA ALA A 206 23.88 -1.79 16.73
C ALA A 206 22.45 -2.35 16.61
N THR A 207 21.79 -2.64 17.74
CA THR A 207 20.42 -3.18 17.77
C THR A 207 19.40 -2.32 17.00
N PRO A 208 19.24 -1.01 17.25
CA PRO A 208 18.33 -0.17 16.46
C PRO A 208 18.77 -0.03 15.00
N VAL A 209 20.07 -0.07 14.70
CA VAL A 209 20.55 -0.06 13.31
C VAL A 209 20.08 -1.31 12.56
N VAL A 210 20.31 -2.48 13.13
CA VAL A 210 19.95 -3.76 12.49
C VAL A 210 18.44 -3.94 12.47
N LEU A 211 17.76 -3.78 13.61
CA LEU A 211 16.33 -4.11 13.73
C LEU A 211 15.40 -3.04 13.17
N TRP A 212 15.70 -1.75 13.35
CA TRP A 212 14.84 -0.67 12.85
C TRP A 212 15.29 -0.15 11.48
N ALA A 213 16.56 0.24 11.32
CA ALA A 213 17.03 0.75 10.04
C ALA A 213 17.08 -0.36 8.97
N GLY A 214 17.49 -1.58 9.37
CA GLY A 214 17.54 -2.77 8.51
C GLY A 214 16.21 -3.49 8.29
N TRP A 215 15.14 -3.13 8.99
CA TRP A 215 13.82 -3.78 8.88
C TRP A 215 13.32 -3.99 7.43
N PRO A 216 13.42 -3.01 6.51
CA PRO A 216 12.96 -3.18 5.14
C PRO A 216 13.68 -4.31 4.40
N PHE A 217 14.97 -4.52 4.68
CA PHE A 217 15.76 -5.58 4.05
C PHE A 217 15.39 -6.96 4.56
N PHE A 218 15.11 -7.09 5.86
CA PHE A 218 14.60 -8.35 6.42
C PHE A 218 13.22 -8.69 5.85
N LYS A 219 12.32 -7.71 5.70
CA LYS A 219 11.01 -7.91 5.08
C LYS A 219 11.14 -8.40 3.63
N ARG A 220 11.99 -7.76 2.82
CA ARG A 220 12.24 -8.14 1.42
C ARG A 220 12.97 -9.49 1.31
N GLY A 221 13.93 -9.75 2.19
CA GLY A 221 14.64 -11.04 2.25
C GLY A 221 13.70 -12.19 2.61
N TRP A 222 12.80 -11.98 3.58
CA TRP A 222 11.78 -12.97 3.92
C TRP A 222 10.82 -13.24 2.76
N GLN A 223 10.34 -12.19 2.09
CA GLN A 223 9.51 -12.34 0.88
C GLN A 223 10.24 -13.10 -0.24
N SER A 224 11.53 -12.83 -0.45
CA SER A 224 12.35 -13.55 -1.44
C SER A 224 12.48 -15.04 -1.13
N ILE A 225 12.63 -15.41 0.14
CA ILE A 225 12.67 -16.81 0.58
C ILE A 225 11.31 -17.48 0.36
N VAL A 226 10.21 -16.83 0.77
CA VAL A 226 8.85 -17.36 0.60
C VAL A 226 8.51 -17.56 -0.88
N ASN A 227 8.86 -16.59 -1.72
CA ASN A 227 8.61 -16.63 -3.16
C ASN A 227 9.63 -17.51 -3.93
N ARG A 228 10.60 -18.12 -3.23
CA ARG A 228 11.70 -18.92 -3.79
C ARG A 228 12.51 -18.20 -4.88
N SER A 229 12.56 -16.87 -4.85
CA SER A 229 13.28 -16.02 -5.79
C SER A 229 14.48 -15.36 -5.10
N LEU A 230 15.56 -16.13 -4.88
CA LEU A 230 16.75 -15.67 -4.15
C LEU A 230 17.37 -14.43 -4.81
N ASN A 231 17.57 -13.38 -4.02
CA ASN A 231 18.07 -12.08 -4.49
C ASN A 231 19.10 -11.47 -3.51
N MET A 232 19.56 -10.25 -3.81
CA MET A 232 20.52 -9.50 -2.99
C MET A 232 20.04 -9.33 -1.53
N PHE A 233 18.74 -9.08 -1.31
CA PHE A 233 18.18 -8.87 0.03
C PHE A 233 18.23 -10.14 0.88
N THR A 234 18.12 -11.31 0.26
CA THR A 234 18.25 -12.59 0.98
C THR A 234 19.67 -12.81 1.50
N LEU A 235 20.68 -12.49 0.69
CA LEU A 235 22.08 -12.55 1.13
C LEU A 235 22.35 -11.57 2.29
N ILE A 236 21.85 -10.34 2.18
CA ILE A 236 22.00 -9.31 3.22
C ILE A 236 21.29 -9.74 4.52
N ALA A 237 20.04 -10.18 4.42
CA ALA A 237 19.24 -10.60 5.58
C ALA A 237 19.89 -11.78 6.31
N ILE A 238 20.39 -12.79 5.59
CA ILE A 238 21.07 -13.93 6.20
C ILE A 238 22.42 -13.50 6.80
N GLY A 239 23.23 -12.73 6.07
CA GLY A 239 24.57 -12.32 6.54
C GLY A 239 24.51 -11.43 7.77
N VAL A 240 23.72 -10.34 7.71
CA VAL A 240 23.55 -9.41 8.83
C VAL A 240 22.83 -10.10 9.99
N GLY A 241 21.81 -10.90 9.70
CA GLY A 241 21.09 -11.68 10.70
C GLY A 241 22.02 -12.63 11.45
N ALA A 242 22.80 -13.45 10.72
CA ALA A 242 23.75 -14.38 11.31
C ALA A 242 24.81 -13.66 12.15
N ALA A 243 25.40 -12.57 11.65
CA ALA A 243 26.39 -11.79 12.39
C ALA A 243 25.82 -11.19 13.68
N TYR A 244 24.61 -10.62 13.62
CA TYR A 244 23.95 -10.02 14.79
C TYR A 244 23.54 -11.09 15.82
N PHE A 245 22.89 -12.18 15.39
CA PHE A 245 22.49 -13.26 16.27
C PHE A 245 23.67 -13.97 16.91
N TYR A 246 24.71 -14.29 16.13
CA TYR A 246 25.95 -14.84 16.68
C TYR A 246 26.52 -13.93 17.78
N SER A 247 26.63 -12.63 17.49
CA SER A 247 27.19 -11.67 18.44
C SER A 247 26.34 -11.53 19.70
N ALA A 248 25.01 -11.55 19.55
CA ALA A 248 24.08 -11.54 20.67
C ALA A 248 24.17 -12.81 21.53
N ILE A 249 24.29 -13.99 20.91
CA ILE A 249 24.44 -15.26 21.64
C ILE A 249 25.78 -15.30 22.39
N VAL A 250 26.88 -14.90 21.73
CA VAL A 250 28.20 -14.81 22.36
C VAL A 250 28.17 -13.87 23.57
N MET A 251 27.43 -12.77 23.48
CA MET A 251 27.34 -11.77 24.54
C MET A 251 26.44 -12.19 25.70
N LEU A 252 25.26 -12.77 25.42
CA LEU A 252 24.26 -13.14 26.43
C LEU A 252 24.55 -14.51 27.07
N PHE A 253 25.12 -15.44 26.30
CA PHE A 253 25.38 -16.82 26.70
C PHE A 253 26.83 -17.25 26.42
N PRO A 254 27.82 -16.59 27.03
CA PRO A 254 29.23 -16.92 26.81
C PRO A 254 29.59 -18.36 27.23
N GLN A 255 28.81 -18.94 28.15
CA GLN A 255 28.95 -20.31 28.66
C GLN A 255 28.73 -21.40 27.58
N LEU A 256 28.03 -21.09 26.48
CA LEU A 256 27.76 -22.05 25.41
C LEU A 256 28.97 -22.35 24.53
N PHE A 257 30.03 -21.55 24.64
CA PHE A 257 31.20 -21.66 23.78
C PHE A 257 32.39 -22.25 24.54
N PRO A 258 33.13 -23.20 23.93
CA PRO A 258 34.35 -23.72 24.52
C PRO A 258 35.40 -22.62 24.78
N PRO A 259 36.22 -22.72 25.84
CA PRO A 259 37.25 -21.73 26.16
C PRO A 259 38.29 -21.51 25.05
N SER A 260 38.44 -22.48 24.14
CA SER A 260 39.35 -22.39 22.98
C SER A 260 38.96 -21.32 21.96
N PHE A 261 37.70 -20.85 21.96
CA PHE A 261 37.24 -19.77 21.09
C PHE A 261 37.55 -18.37 21.65
N ALA A 262 38.00 -18.27 22.90
CA ALA A 262 38.30 -17.01 23.54
C ALA A 262 39.76 -16.59 23.26
N ALA A 263 39.96 -15.60 22.39
CA ALA A 263 41.25 -14.93 22.27
C ALA A 263 41.35 -13.89 23.40
N HIS A 264 42.39 -13.97 24.24
CA HIS A 264 42.56 -13.09 25.40
C HIS A 264 41.36 -13.10 26.39
N GLY A 265 40.72 -14.25 26.57
CA GLY A 265 39.63 -14.43 27.52
C GLY A 265 38.26 -13.93 27.06
N LYS A 266 38.14 -13.41 25.82
CA LYS A 266 36.86 -13.00 25.24
C LYS A 266 36.68 -13.50 23.82
N ILE A 267 35.43 -13.78 23.45
CA ILE A 267 35.05 -14.20 22.11
C ILE A 267 34.72 -12.95 21.28
N GLY A 268 35.20 -12.89 20.04
CA GLY A 268 34.94 -11.79 19.11
C GLY A 268 33.45 -11.57 18.85
N VAL A 269 33.05 -10.32 18.63
CA VAL A 269 31.69 -9.93 18.23
C VAL A 269 31.74 -9.17 16.92
N TYR A 270 30.65 -9.24 16.16
CA TYR A 270 30.53 -8.71 14.80
C TYR A 270 29.36 -7.72 14.68
N PHE A 271 29.04 -7.00 15.77
CA PHE A 271 28.02 -5.95 15.77
C PHE A 271 28.38 -4.80 14.83
N GLU A 272 29.68 -4.48 14.71
CA GLU A 272 30.22 -3.52 13.76
C GLU A 272 29.90 -3.93 12.32
N SER A 273 30.21 -5.18 11.96
CA SER A 273 30.03 -5.70 10.61
C SER A 273 28.55 -5.65 10.22
N ALA A 274 27.67 -6.09 11.11
CA ALA A 274 26.22 -6.04 10.91
C ALA A 274 25.71 -4.60 10.71
N ALA A 275 26.14 -3.66 11.57
CA ALA A 275 25.70 -2.27 11.50
C ALA A 275 26.20 -1.56 10.23
N ILE A 276 27.48 -1.73 9.86
CA ILE A 276 28.08 -1.08 8.69
C ILE A 276 27.46 -1.60 7.40
N ILE A 277 27.24 -2.92 7.28
CA ILE A 277 26.59 -3.50 6.09
C ILE A 277 25.21 -2.85 5.88
N ILE A 278 24.40 -2.73 6.94
CA ILE A 278 23.08 -2.08 6.85
C ILE A 278 23.19 -0.62 6.37
N VAL A 279 24.14 0.14 6.92
CA VAL A 279 24.33 1.55 6.54
C VAL A 279 24.79 1.69 5.10
N LEU A 280 25.73 0.85 4.64
CA LEU A 280 26.21 0.87 3.26
C LEU A 280 25.12 0.46 2.26
N VAL A 281 24.28 -0.52 2.62
CA VAL A 281 23.13 -0.91 1.79
C VAL A 281 22.10 0.21 1.73
N LEU A 282 21.77 0.86 2.85
CA LEU A 282 20.89 2.03 2.88
C LEU A 282 21.43 3.16 2.01
N PHE A 283 22.75 3.39 2.06
CA PHE A 283 23.39 4.39 1.21
C PHE A 283 23.20 4.08 -0.27
N GLY A 284 23.44 2.83 -0.68
CA GLY A 284 23.19 2.38 -2.06
C GLY A 284 21.74 2.61 -2.50
N GLN A 285 20.76 2.26 -1.65
CA GLN A 285 19.33 2.47 -1.93
C GLN A 285 18.96 3.95 -2.06
N VAL A 286 19.51 4.82 -1.20
CA VAL A 286 19.29 6.27 -1.30
C VAL A 286 19.87 6.83 -2.60
N LEU A 287 21.05 6.38 -3.02
CA LEU A 287 21.64 6.78 -4.31
C LEU A 287 20.78 6.31 -5.50
N GLU A 288 20.32 5.06 -5.45
CA GLU A 288 19.47 4.46 -6.49
C GLU A 288 18.15 5.24 -6.64
N LEU A 289 17.42 5.45 -5.54
CA LEU A 289 16.16 6.18 -5.55
C LEU A 289 16.36 7.63 -5.99
N ARG A 290 17.44 8.29 -5.53
CA ARG A 290 17.73 9.68 -5.91
C ARG A 290 18.09 9.83 -7.39
N ALA A 291 18.74 8.83 -7.97
CA ALA A 291 19.01 8.80 -9.40
C ALA A 291 17.70 8.66 -10.20
N ARG A 292 16.80 7.77 -9.79
CA ARG A 292 15.52 7.54 -10.45
C ARG A 292 14.57 8.74 -10.37
N SER A 293 14.44 9.37 -9.19
CA SER A 293 13.53 10.51 -9.04
C SER A 293 13.93 11.71 -9.90
N ARG A 294 15.24 11.94 -10.09
CA ARG A 294 15.76 12.99 -10.97
C ARG A 294 15.38 12.75 -12.43
N THR A 295 15.58 11.53 -12.95
CA THR A 295 15.20 11.22 -14.34
C THR A 295 13.69 11.26 -14.53
N GLY A 296 12.93 10.77 -13.55
CA GLY A 296 11.46 10.83 -13.55
C GLY A 296 10.94 12.27 -13.59
N SER A 297 11.51 13.18 -12.80
CA SER A 297 11.09 14.59 -12.79
C SER A 297 11.33 15.30 -14.13
N ALA A 298 12.40 14.96 -14.85
CA ALA A 298 12.70 15.56 -16.14
C ALA A 298 11.72 15.10 -17.22
N ILE A 299 11.34 13.81 -17.20
CA ILE A 299 10.33 13.27 -18.12
C ILE A 299 8.95 13.86 -17.81
N ARG A 300 8.57 13.96 -16.52
CA ARG A 300 7.31 14.61 -16.11
C ARG A 300 7.24 16.06 -16.58
N ALA A 301 8.32 16.83 -16.42
CA ALA A 301 8.37 18.22 -16.89
C ALA A 301 8.15 18.33 -18.41
N LEU A 302 8.54 17.32 -19.21
CA LEU A 302 8.25 17.29 -20.64
C LEU A 302 6.79 16.92 -20.94
N LEU A 303 6.19 16.03 -20.14
CA LEU A 303 4.78 15.63 -20.29
C LEU A 303 3.82 16.73 -19.83
N ASP A 304 4.16 17.48 -18.78
CA ASP A 304 3.36 18.61 -18.27
C ASP A 304 3.31 19.78 -19.26
N LEU A 305 4.25 19.85 -20.21
CA LEU A 305 4.23 20.84 -21.29
C LEU A 305 3.23 20.51 -22.40
N ALA A 306 2.65 19.30 -22.43
CA ALA A 306 1.59 18.96 -23.36
C ALA A 306 0.28 19.66 -22.94
N PRO A 307 -0.29 20.56 -23.77
CA PRO A 307 -1.52 21.25 -23.43
C PRO A 307 -2.70 20.28 -23.44
N ASN A 308 -3.58 20.36 -22.44
CA ASN A 308 -4.77 19.50 -22.34
C ASN A 308 -5.96 20.02 -23.17
N GLU A 309 -5.90 21.28 -23.59
CA GLU A 309 -6.95 21.99 -24.30
C GLU A 309 -6.39 22.63 -25.57
N ALA A 310 -7.23 22.70 -26.59
CA ALA A 310 -6.96 23.37 -27.84
C ALA A 310 -8.14 24.28 -28.19
N ARG A 311 -7.83 25.50 -28.63
CA ARG A 311 -8.83 26.40 -29.19
C ARG A 311 -9.04 26.07 -30.67
N VAL A 312 -10.26 25.71 -31.04
CA VAL A 312 -10.62 25.38 -32.42
C VAL A 312 -11.61 26.41 -32.94
N VAL A 313 -11.44 26.83 -34.20
CA VAL A 313 -12.38 27.73 -34.89
C VAL A 313 -13.25 26.90 -35.82
N ARG A 314 -14.56 26.83 -35.56
CA ARG A 314 -15.55 26.17 -36.44
C ARG A 314 -16.67 27.16 -36.73
N ASP A 315 -17.02 27.30 -38.00
CA ASP A 315 -18.12 28.17 -38.46
C ASP A 315 -18.04 29.64 -38.00
N GLY A 316 -16.82 30.12 -37.73
CA GLY A 316 -16.57 31.49 -37.26
C GLY A 316 -16.68 31.69 -35.74
N GLU A 317 -16.98 30.64 -34.97
CA GLU A 317 -16.98 30.66 -33.51
C GLU A 317 -15.70 29.98 -32.95
N GLU A 318 -15.09 30.60 -31.94
CA GLU A 318 -13.97 30.03 -31.18
C GLU A 318 -14.51 29.17 -30.04
N LYS A 319 -14.06 27.91 -29.95
CA LYS A 319 -14.40 27.02 -28.84
C LYS A 319 -13.16 26.30 -28.32
N ASP A 320 -12.96 26.34 -27.01
CA ASP A 320 -11.95 25.55 -26.34
C ASP A 320 -12.47 24.12 -26.18
N VAL A 321 -11.73 23.16 -26.73
CA VAL A 321 -12.06 21.73 -26.67
C VAL A 321 -10.87 20.93 -26.15
N PRO A 322 -11.10 19.80 -25.46
CA PRO A 322 -10.04 18.87 -25.09
C PRO A 322 -9.19 18.43 -26.29
N LEU A 323 -7.88 18.26 -26.09
CA LEU A 323 -6.94 17.94 -27.17
C LEU A 323 -7.30 16.65 -27.93
N ASP A 324 -7.93 15.68 -27.26
CA ASP A 324 -8.39 14.41 -27.84
C ASP A 324 -9.58 14.55 -28.81
N GLN A 325 -10.20 15.73 -28.87
CA GLN A 325 -11.34 16.05 -29.76
C GLN A 325 -10.93 16.91 -30.97
N VAL A 326 -9.65 17.27 -31.08
CA VAL A 326 -9.12 18.00 -32.24
C VAL A 326 -8.86 17.00 -33.38
N VAL A 327 -9.55 17.20 -34.50
CA VAL A 327 -9.40 16.41 -35.75
C VAL A 327 -8.91 17.33 -36.86
#